data_AF-A0A150XGS2-F1
#
_entry.id   AF-A0A150XGS2-F1
#
_cell.length_a   1.000
_cell.length_b   1.000
_cell.length_c   1.000
_cell.angle_alpha   90.00
_cell.angle_beta   90.00
_cell.angle_gamma   90.00
#
_symmetry.space_group_name_H-M   'P 1'
#
loop_
_entity.id
_entity.type
_entity.pdbx_description
1 polymer ?
#
loop_
_entity_poly.entity_id
_entity_poly.type
_entity_poly.pdbx_seq_one_letter_code
_entity_poly.pdbx_strand_id
1 'polypeptide(L)'
;MGQGLGFQQLRKLLLEQDWEDRKELAQKLEQLDSELNTREKLEERVNPILQDQEARIQREFPVLFGPQITESIKKQIKESQDEVVEVLYPIIGRMIKKYITSEIQKLSDQIDAQMEMAFSWEGWKIRIKAWISGTPQKDLMLSKLIEPKIEEIHVIEKNSGMLMGSYTKKEGLDRDMVAGMLTAIKSFVEDAFETEAQELESIDYQNYKIIIKSFNSFFIAVVCTGKLNAAFKDKIDDELLSFSEKVLNKAKHPDKEEVQPDVIEQGLAEYFQDFEDLNE
;
A
#
# COMPACT_ATOMS: atom_id res chain seq x y z
N MET A 1 -32.51 30.32 102.29
CA MET A 1 -32.71 29.95 100.87
C MET A 1 -31.97 30.92 99.93
N GLY A 2 -30.69 31.25 100.18
CA GLY A 2 -29.97 32.30 99.43
C GLY A 2 -28.70 31.86 98.71
N GLN A 3 -28.20 30.64 98.94
CA GLN A 3 -26.91 30.18 98.39
C GLN A 3 -27.01 29.52 97.00
N GLY A 4 -28.23 29.19 96.53
CA GLY A 4 -28.44 28.67 95.18
C GLY A 4 -28.39 29.75 94.09
N LEU A 5 -28.78 30.98 94.42
CA LEU A 5 -28.85 32.10 93.46
C LEU A 5 -27.45 32.62 93.05
N GLY A 6 -26.54 32.79 94.01
CA GLY A 6 -25.17 33.24 93.73
C GLY A 6 -24.35 32.22 92.93
N PHE A 7 -24.51 30.93 93.22
CA PHE A 7 -23.86 29.86 92.45
C PHE A 7 -24.39 29.79 91.02
N GLN A 8 -25.70 29.99 90.80
CA GLN A 8 -26.26 30.06 89.45
C GLN A 8 -25.78 31.31 88.68
N GLN A 9 -25.62 32.45 89.34
CA GLN A 9 -25.04 33.66 88.71
C GLN A 9 -23.57 33.49 88.36
N LEU A 10 -22.75 32.90 89.24
CA LEU A 10 -21.33 32.64 88.98
C LEU A 10 -21.13 31.62 87.86
N ARG A 11 -21.95 30.55 87.86
CA ARG A 11 -21.96 29.55 86.78
C ARG A 11 -22.36 30.18 85.45
N LYS A 12 -23.32 31.12 85.45
CA LYS A 12 -23.70 31.84 84.24
C LYS A 12 -22.55 32.72 83.74
N LEU A 13 -21.92 33.50 84.61
CA LEU A 13 -20.80 34.39 84.24
C LEU A 13 -19.54 33.65 83.76
N LEU A 14 -19.19 32.53 84.39
CA LEU A 14 -18.01 31.75 84.04
C LEU A 14 -18.17 30.95 82.73
N LEU A 15 -19.39 30.58 82.38
CA LEU A 15 -19.69 29.74 81.20
C LEU A 15 -20.31 30.51 80.04
N GLU A 16 -20.52 31.82 80.18
CA GLU A 16 -21.15 32.66 79.15
C GLU A 16 -20.35 32.64 77.85
N GLN A 17 -19.03 32.80 77.97
CA GLN A 17 -18.10 32.74 76.84
C GLN A 17 -18.09 31.34 76.19
N ASP A 18 -18.02 30.26 76.96
CA ASP A 18 -18.09 28.89 76.44
C ASP A 18 -19.41 28.61 75.70
N TRP A 19 -20.52 29.21 76.14
CA TRP A 19 -21.82 29.05 75.49
C TRP A 19 -21.89 29.86 74.19
N GLU A 20 -21.27 31.03 74.17
CA GLU A 20 -21.16 31.88 72.99
C GLU A 20 -20.29 31.22 71.92
N ASP A 21 -19.12 30.69 72.29
CA ASP A 21 -18.21 29.96 71.40
C ASP A 21 -18.86 28.69 70.81
N ARG A 22 -19.58 27.92 71.65
CA ARG A 22 -20.31 26.73 71.19
C ARG A 22 -21.44 27.08 70.24
N LYS A 23 -22.13 28.19 70.48
CA LYS A 23 -23.20 28.67 69.62
C LYS A 23 -22.64 29.14 68.28
N GLU A 24 -21.52 29.86 68.28
CA GLU A 24 -20.83 30.27 67.06
C GLU A 24 -20.34 29.06 66.26
N LEU A 25 -19.76 28.06 66.92
CA LEU A 25 -19.33 26.83 66.27
C LEU A 25 -20.51 26.05 65.67
N ALA A 26 -21.62 25.93 66.41
CA ALA A 26 -22.83 25.28 65.92
C ALA A 26 -23.40 26.01 64.69
N GLN A 27 -23.38 27.34 64.69
CA GLN A 27 -23.78 28.15 63.54
C GLN A 27 -22.85 27.96 62.34
N LYS A 28 -21.53 27.91 62.55
CA LYS A 28 -20.56 27.63 61.48
C LYS A 28 -20.74 26.22 60.90
N LEU A 29 -21.04 25.24 61.74
CA LEU A 29 -21.32 23.86 61.30
C LEU A 29 -22.63 23.77 60.54
N GLU A 30 -23.69 24.42 61.00
CA GLU A 30 -24.99 24.49 60.31
C GLU A 30 -24.86 25.21 58.96
N GLN A 31 -24.07 26.28 58.91
CA GLN A 31 -23.76 26.98 57.67
C GLN A 31 -22.99 26.08 56.70
N LEU A 32 -21.92 25.41 57.16
CA LEU A 32 -21.13 24.50 56.33
C LEU A 32 -21.98 23.32 55.83
N ASP A 33 -22.84 22.77 56.68
CA ASP A 33 -23.78 21.71 56.33
C ASP A 33 -24.76 22.19 55.23
N SER A 34 -25.30 23.40 55.37
CA SER A 34 -26.16 24.01 54.36
C SER A 34 -25.43 24.35 53.05
N GLU A 35 -24.11 24.56 53.10
CA GLU A 35 -23.26 24.84 51.94
C GLU A 35 -22.87 23.59 51.17
N LEU A 36 -22.77 22.43 51.83
CA LEU A 36 -22.32 21.17 51.23
C LEU A 36 -23.47 20.19 50.92
N ASN A 37 -24.54 20.18 51.71
CA ASN A 37 -25.63 19.20 51.60
C ASN A 37 -26.81 19.70 50.75
N THR A 38 -26.76 20.93 50.23
CA THR A 38 -27.72 21.38 49.24
C THR A 38 -27.19 21.08 47.85
N ARG A 39 -27.95 20.27 47.10
CA ARG A 39 -27.62 19.84 45.74
C ARG A 39 -27.19 21.00 44.83
N GLU A 40 -27.88 22.13 44.92
CA GLU A 40 -27.64 23.32 44.12
C GLU A 40 -26.24 23.93 44.34
N LYS A 41 -25.82 24.10 45.60
CA LYS A 41 -24.49 24.65 45.93
C LYS A 41 -23.35 23.68 45.62
N LEU A 42 -23.61 22.37 45.77
CA LEU A 42 -22.65 21.34 45.39
C LEU A 42 -22.46 21.31 43.87
N GLU A 43 -23.54 21.36 43.11
CA GLU A 43 -23.50 21.44 41.64
C GLU A 43 -22.76 22.70 41.17
N GLU A 44 -22.96 23.86 41.81
CA GLU A 44 -22.24 25.11 41.46
C GLU A 44 -20.71 24.96 41.58
N ARG A 45 -20.23 24.21 42.58
CA ARG A 45 -18.79 23.99 42.79
C ARG A 45 -18.21 22.83 41.99
N VAL A 46 -19.00 21.79 41.74
CA VAL A 46 -18.56 20.55 41.07
C VAL A 46 -18.67 20.64 39.55
N ASN A 47 -19.71 21.30 39.02
CA ASN A 47 -19.93 21.41 37.58
C ASN A 47 -18.74 22.01 36.82
N PRO A 48 -18.09 23.10 37.28
CA PRO A 48 -16.92 23.65 36.60
C PRO A 48 -15.76 22.63 36.53
N ILE A 49 -15.59 21.81 37.57
CA ILE A 49 -14.57 20.76 37.60
C ILE A 49 -14.92 19.67 36.60
N LEU A 50 -16.17 19.20 36.57
CA LEU A 50 -16.63 18.20 35.61
C LEU A 50 -16.52 18.68 34.17
N GLN A 51 -16.86 19.94 33.90
CA GLN A 51 -16.70 20.55 32.58
C GLN A 51 -15.23 20.62 32.14
N ASP A 52 -14.32 20.96 33.06
CA ASP A 52 -12.88 20.93 32.78
C ASP A 52 -12.37 19.49 32.54
N GLN A 53 -12.84 18.51 33.34
CA GLN A 53 -12.52 17.10 33.12
C GLN A 53 -13.03 16.62 31.76
N GLU A 54 -14.27 16.97 31.39
CA GLU A 54 -14.86 16.60 30.11
C GLU A 54 -14.05 17.22 28.95
N ALA A 55 -13.73 18.50 29.03
CA ALA A 55 -12.90 19.18 28.03
C ALA A 55 -11.51 18.56 27.90
N ARG A 56 -10.90 18.14 29.02
CA ARG A 56 -9.62 17.43 29.00
C ARG A 56 -9.74 16.06 28.36
N ILE A 57 -10.76 15.27 28.74
CA ILE A 57 -11.00 13.95 28.16
C ILE A 57 -11.24 14.08 26.66
N GLN A 58 -12.04 15.03 26.20
CA GLN A 58 -12.27 15.25 24.77
C GLN A 58 -10.98 15.59 24.02
N ARG A 59 -10.10 16.41 24.62
CA ARG A 59 -8.81 16.77 24.02
C ARG A 59 -7.83 15.58 23.97
N GLU A 60 -7.79 14.80 25.03
CA GLU A 60 -6.87 13.66 25.18
C GLU A 60 -7.45 12.35 24.64
N PHE A 61 -8.73 12.35 24.23
CA PHE A 61 -9.46 11.16 23.78
C PHE A 61 -8.70 10.36 22.73
N PRO A 62 -8.13 10.98 21.67
CA PRO A 62 -7.38 10.23 20.65
C PRO A 62 -6.14 9.53 21.21
N VAL A 63 -5.50 10.10 22.24
CA VAL A 63 -4.31 9.53 22.87
C VAL A 63 -4.70 8.44 23.87
N LEU A 64 -5.72 8.69 24.70
CA LEU A 64 -6.15 7.78 25.77
C LEU A 64 -6.83 6.52 25.24
N PHE A 65 -7.61 6.65 24.17
CA PHE A 65 -8.44 5.57 23.64
C PHE A 65 -8.10 5.16 22.21
N GLY A 66 -7.27 5.91 21.49
CA GLY A 66 -6.88 5.60 20.12
C GLY A 66 -6.30 4.19 19.94
N PRO A 67 -5.34 3.73 20.78
CA PRO A 67 -4.81 2.38 20.67
C PRO A 67 -5.88 1.29 20.83
N GLN A 68 -6.76 1.41 21.82
CA GLN A 68 -7.81 0.45 22.13
C GLN A 68 -8.89 0.43 21.05
N ILE A 69 -9.25 1.59 20.50
CA ILE A 69 -10.16 1.70 19.35
C ILE A 69 -9.53 1.03 18.13
N THR A 70 -8.26 1.31 17.85
CA THR A 70 -7.54 0.73 16.71
C THR A 70 -7.44 -0.78 16.83
N GLU A 71 -7.10 -1.30 18.00
CA GLU A 71 -7.07 -2.74 18.27
C GLU A 71 -8.46 -3.38 18.13
N SER A 72 -9.50 -2.72 18.66
CA SER A 72 -10.88 -3.20 18.55
C SER A 72 -11.36 -3.25 17.11
N ILE A 73 -11.06 -2.20 16.31
CA ILE A 73 -11.37 -2.17 14.88
C ILE A 73 -10.59 -3.28 14.14
N LYS A 74 -9.29 -3.42 14.40
CA LYS A 74 -8.46 -4.48 13.77
C LYS A 74 -9.01 -5.87 14.07
N LYS A 75 -9.41 -6.11 15.32
CA LYS A 75 -10.04 -7.37 15.73
C LYS A 75 -11.38 -7.59 15.04
N GLN A 76 -12.25 -6.56 15.00
CA GLN A 76 -13.55 -6.65 14.34
C GLN A 76 -13.43 -6.88 12.82
N ILE A 77 -12.48 -6.23 12.14
CA ILE A 77 -12.21 -6.51 10.71
C ILE A 77 -11.79 -7.97 10.51
N LYS A 78 -10.97 -8.51 11.41
CA LYS A 78 -10.51 -9.91 11.35
C LYS A 78 -11.63 -10.91 11.64
N GLU A 79 -12.55 -10.57 12.54
CA GLU A 79 -13.67 -11.43 12.94
C GLU A 79 -14.85 -11.36 11.95
N SER A 80 -15.05 -10.21 11.29
CA SER A 80 -16.15 -9.95 10.35
C SER A 80 -15.68 -9.73 8.91
N GLN A 81 -14.79 -10.60 8.42
CA GLN A 81 -14.21 -10.47 7.08
C GLN A 81 -15.27 -10.45 5.98
N ASP A 82 -16.29 -11.30 6.06
CA ASP A 82 -17.34 -11.40 5.04
C ASP A 82 -18.14 -10.10 4.89
N GLU A 83 -18.49 -9.45 6.01
CA GLU A 83 -19.20 -8.17 6.01
C GLU A 83 -18.34 -7.04 5.43
N VAL A 84 -17.04 -7.03 5.76
CA VAL A 84 -16.08 -6.06 5.21
C VAL A 84 -15.94 -6.28 3.70
N VAL A 85 -15.84 -7.53 3.25
CA VAL A 85 -15.77 -7.89 1.82
C VAL A 85 -17.03 -7.43 1.09
N GLU A 86 -18.22 -7.64 1.65
CA GLU A 86 -19.49 -7.21 1.04
C GLU A 86 -19.55 -5.69 0.84
N VAL A 87 -19.03 -4.91 1.80
CA VAL A 87 -18.95 -3.43 1.70
C VAL A 87 -17.88 -3.00 0.69
N LEU A 88 -16.74 -3.68 0.63
CA LEU A 88 -15.62 -3.30 -0.23
C LEU A 88 -15.82 -3.75 -1.69
N TYR A 89 -16.53 -4.85 -1.94
CA TYR A 89 -16.67 -5.43 -3.27
C TYR A 89 -17.19 -4.44 -4.33
N PRO A 90 -18.25 -3.64 -4.07
CA PRO A 90 -18.70 -2.61 -5.02
C PRO A 90 -17.67 -1.50 -5.25
N ILE A 91 -16.85 -1.16 -4.25
CA ILE A 91 -15.81 -0.13 -4.35
C ILE A 91 -14.70 -0.65 -5.26
N ILE A 92 -14.21 -1.87 -5.00
CA ILE A 92 -13.20 -2.55 -5.80
C ILE A 92 -13.68 -2.73 -7.24
N GLY A 93 -14.93 -3.19 -7.43
CA GLY A 93 -15.52 -3.33 -8.76
C GLY A 93 -15.57 -2.00 -9.54
N ARG A 94 -15.91 -0.89 -8.88
CA ARG A 94 -15.85 0.45 -9.52
C ARG A 94 -14.42 0.87 -9.86
N MET A 95 -13.45 0.57 -9.00
CA MET A 95 -12.03 0.87 -9.25
C MET A 95 -11.50 0.08 -10.45
N ILE A 96 -11.75 -1.23 -10.50
CA ILE A 96 -11.38 -2.09 -11.63
C ILE A 96 -12.04 -1.59 -12.92
N LYS A 97 -13.35 -1.33 -12.90
CA LYS A 97 -14.06 -0.79 -14.06
C LYS A 97 -13.47 0.53 -14.55
N LYS A 98 -13.14 1.45 -13.62
CA LYS A 98 -12.52 2.74 -13.94
C LYS A 98 -11.14 2.55 -14.58
N TYR A 99 -10.33 1.65 -14.04
CA TYR A 99 -9.03 1.32 -14.59
C TYR A 99 -9.14 0.77 -16.01
N ILE A 100 -9.98 -0.26 -16.23
CA ILE A 100 -10.20 -0.85 -17.56
C ILE A 100 -10.70 0.22 -18.55
N THR A 101 -11.67 1.04 -18.15
CA THR A 101 -12.20 2.10 -19.01
C THR A 101 -11.12 3.12 -19.38
N SER A 102 -10.26 3.48 -18.44
CA SER A 102 -9.12 4.37 -18.69
C SER A 102 -8.11 3.75 -19.66
N GLU A 103 -7.81 2.46 -19.54
CA GLU A 103 -6.88 1.79 -20.45
C GLU A 103 -7.47 1.64 -21.87
N ILE A 104 -8.76 1.30 -22.00
CA ILE A 104 -9.46 1.29 -23.30
C ILE A 104 -9.46 2.70 -23.93
N GLN A 105 -9.66 3.74 -23.14
CA GLN A 105 -9.62 5.11 -23.63
C GLN A 105 -8.22 5.48 -24.14
N LYS A 106 -7.17 5.16 -23.37
CA LYS A 106 -5.78 5.38 -23.81
C LYS A 106 -5.47 4.64 -25.11
N LEU A 107 -5.94 3.41 -25.25
CA LEU A 107 -5.79 2.63 -26.49
C LEU A 107 -6.52 3.34 -27.65
N SER A 108 -7.74 3.81 -27.43
CA SER A 108 -8.52 4.54 -28.43
C SER A 108 -7.83 5.84 -28.85
N ASP A 109 -7.35 6.63 -27.88
CA ASP A 109 -6.62 7.87 -28.13
C ASP A 109 -5.31 7.62 -28.90
N GLN A 110 -4.62 6.50 -28.62
CA GLN A 110 -3.43 6.10 -29.35
C GLN A 110 -3.74 5.68 -30.80
N ILE A 111 -4.85 4.98 -31.03
CA ILE A 111 -5.31 4.59 -32.36
C ILE A 111 -5.68 5.85 -33.16
N ASP A 112 -6.46 6.76 -32.56
CA ASP A 112 -6.86 8.01 -33.20
C ASP A 112 -5.65 8.88 -33.55
N ALA A 113 -4.69 9.04 -32.64
CA ALA A 113 -3.46 9.78 -32.90
C ALA A 113 -2.59 9.17 -34.01
N GLN A 114 -2.52 7.83 -34.10
CA GLN A 114 -1.84 7.13 -35.19
C GLN A 114 -2.59 7.26 -36.52
N MET A 115 -3.93 7.29 -36.47
CA MET A 115 -4.79 7.44 -37.64
C MET A 115 -4.73 8.87 -38.21
N GLU A 116 -4.70 9.90 -37.36
CA GLU A 116 -4.48 11.29 -37.76
C GLU A 116 -3.09 11.49 -38.41
N MET A 117 -2.06 10.79 -37.93
CA MET A 117 -0.73 10.80 -38.57
C MET A 117 -0.67 9.98 -39.86
N ALA A 118 -1.46 8.91 -39.98
CA ALA A 118 -1.48 8.05 -41.16
C ALA A 118 -2.28 8.63 -42.34
N PHE A 119 -3.28 9.50 -42.07
CA PHE A 119 -4.25 9.96 -43.07
C PHE A 119 -4.38 11.48 -43.21
N SER A 120 -3.27 12.21 -43.32
CA SER A 120 -3.34 13.47 -44.08
C SER A 120 -3.64 13.09 -45.54
N TRP A 121 -4.85 13.40 -46.02
CA TRP A 121 -5.30 13.10 -47.39
C TRP A 121 -4.37 13.71 -48.46
N GLU A 122 -3.60 14.72 -48.09
CA GLU A 122 -2.51 15.32 -48.85
C GLU A 122 -1.27 14.40 -48.93
N GLY A 123 -0.91 13.71 -47.83
CA GLY A 123 0.24 12.81 -47.74
C GLY A 123 0.07 11.50 -48.51
N TRP A 124 -1.17 11.00 -48.64
CA TRP A 124 -1.42 9.77 -49.42
C TRP A 124 -1.23 10.00 -50.93
N LYS A 125 -1.57 11.19 -51.44
CA LYS A 125 -1.28 11.58 -52.84
C LYS A 125 0.23 11.68 -53.12
N ILE A 126 0.99 12.18 -52.15
CA ILE A 126 2.46 12.28 -52.25
C ILE A 126 3.10 10.89 -52.19
N ARG A 127 2.62 9.99 -51.31
CA ARG A 127 3.09 8.60 -51.21
C ARG A 127 2.81 7.78 -52.48
N ILE A 128 1.63 7.94 -53.11
CA ILE A 128 1.31 7.26 -54.38
C ILE A 128 2.18 7.81 -55.53
N LYS A 129 2.43 9.14 -55.57
CA LYS A 129 3.39 9.73 -56.52
C LYS A 129 4.82 9.22 -56.30
N ALA A 130 5.24 9.07 -55.05
CA ALA A 130 6.56 8.57 -54.67
C ALA A 130 6.73 7.07 -54.98
N TRP A 131 5.65 6.29 -54.90
CA TRP A 131 5.65 4.88 -55.29
C TRP A 131 5.84 4.70 -56.81
N ILE A 132 5.34 5.63 -57.61
CA ILE A 132 5.57 5.69 -59.07
C ILE A 132 6.97 6.21 -59.40
N SER A 133 7.59 7.05 -58.55
CA SER A 133 8.92 7.64 -58.78
C SER A 133 10.10 6.92 -58.09
N GLY A 134 9.86 5.79 -57.43
CA GLY A 134 10.87 4.80 -57.10
C GLY A 134 11.98 5.20 -56.11
N THR A 135 11.66 5.66 -54.89
CA THR A 135 12.55 5.47 -53.70
C THR A 135 11.91 5.97 -52.38
N PRO A 136 11.64 5.08 -51.41
CA PRO A 136 11.41 5.47 -50.02
C PRO A 136 12.48 4.86 -49.10
N GLN A 137 13.52 5.63 -48.73
CA GLN A 137 14.57 5.16 -47.80
C GLN A 137 14.75 6.03 -46.54
N LYS A 138 13.90 7.05 -46.33
CA LYS A 138 14.09 8.00 -45.20
C LYS A 138 13.10 7.89 -44.04
N ASP A 139 11.90 7.35 -44.25
CA ASP A 139 10.90 7.22 -43.17
C ASP A 139 11.08 5.97 -42.29
N LEU A 140 11.87 4.99 -42.75
CA LEU A 140 12.10 3.73 -42.01
C LEU A 140 13.19 3.80 -40.93
N MET A 141 13.83 4.97 -40.75
CA MET A 141 14.98 5.11 -39.82
C MET A 141 14.64 5.77 -38.48
N LEU A 142 13.58 6.59 -38.38
CA LEU A 142 13.24 7.27 -37.12
C LEU A 142 12.42 6.39 -36.15
N SER A 143 11.62 5.45 -36.65
CA SER A 143 10.85 4.52 -35.82
C SER A 143 11.72 3.47 -35.11
N LYS A 144 12.91 3.17 -35.65
CA LYS A 144 13.86 2.19 -35.09
C LYS A 144 14.67 2.69 -33.89
N LEU A 145 14.57 3.98 -33.54
CA LEU A 145 15.44 4.60 -32.53
C LEU A 145 14.94 4.49 -31.07
N ILE A 146 13.71 4.01 -30.84
CA ILE A 146 13.14 3.88 -29.48
C ILE A 146 12.32 2.59 -29.36
N GLU A 147 12.82 1.49 -29.92
CA GLU A 147 12.19 0.19 -29.76
C GLU A 147 12.49 -0.39 -28.38
N PRO A 148 11.48 -0.99 -27.70
CA PRO A 148 11.69 -1.67 -26.44
C PRO A 148 12.55 -2.92 -26.67
N LYS A 149 13.60 -3.10 -25.86
CA LYS A 149 14.52 -4.23 -25.96
C LYS A 149 14.65 -4.95 -24.64
N ILE A 150 14.71 -6.27 -24.70
CA ILE A 150 15.02 -7.12 -23.56
C ILE A 150 16.55 -7.27 -23.50
N GLU A 151 17.14 -6.79 -22.42
CA GLU A 151 18.58 -6.91 -22.20
C GLU A 151 18.90 -8.22 -21.48
N GLU A 152 18.14 -8.54 -20.42
CA GLU A 152 18.37 -9.70 -19.56
C GLU A 152 17.06 -10.28 -19.01
N ILE A 153 17.04 -11.60 -18.78
CA ILE A 153 15.97 -12.31 -18.09
C ILE A 153 16.60 -13.21 -17.02
N HIS A 154 16.08 -13.15 -15.80
CA HIS A 154 16.55 -13.95 -14.67
C HIS A 154 15.39 -14.72 -14.05
N VAL A 155 15.54 -16.03 -13.88
CA VAL A 155 14.57 -16.89 -13.20
C VAL A 155 15.12 -17.25 -11.83
N ILE A 156 14.45 -16.80 -10.76
CA ILE A 156 14.99 -16.79 -9.41
C ILE A 156 14.02 -17.51 -8.46
N GLU A 157 14.53 -18.43 -7.64
CA GLU A 157 13.70 -19.14 -6.66
C GLU A 157 13.23 -18.17 -5.56
N LYS A 158 11.92 -18.19 -5.25
CA LYS A 158 11.30 -17.21 -4.32
C LYS A 158 11.84 -17.29 -2.90
N ASN A 159 12.23 -18.47 -2.43
CA ASN A 159 12.60 -18.69 -1.03
C ASN A 159 14.09 -18.49 -0.76
N SER A 160 14.96 -19.03 -1.62
CA SER A 160 16.41 -18.94 -1.42
C SER A 160 17.05 -17.73 -2.08
N GLY A 161 16.38 -17.14 -3.09
CA GLY A 161 16.99 -16.15 -3.98
C GLY A 161 18.01 -16.75 -4.95
N MET A 162 18.08 -18.07 -5.05
CA MET A 162 18.99 -18.77 -5.97
C MET A 162 18.58 -18.53 -7.42
N LEU A 163 19.56 -18.19 -8.26
CA LEU A 163 19.38 -18.10 -9.70
C LEU A 163 19.22 -19.52 -10.26
N MET A 164 18.06 -19.81 -10.85
CA MET A 164 17.82 -21.09 -11.50
C MET A 164 18.19 -21.07 -12.99
N GLY A 165 18.26 -19.89 -13.60
CA GLY A 165 18.70 -19.72 -14.98
C GLY A 165 18.58 -18.28 -15.43
N SER A 166 19.38 -17.91 -16.42
CA SER A 166 19.41 -16.55 -16.94
C SER A 166 19.60 -16.53 -18.45
N TYR A 167 19.09 -15.48 -19.07
CA TYR A 167 19.35 -15.16 -20.47
C TYR A 167 19.88 -13.74 -20.54
N THR A 168 21.07 -13.56 -21.09
CA THR A 168 21.65 -12.23 -21.32
C THR A 168 22.39 -12.21 -22.65
N LYS A 169 22.25 -11.10 -23.39
CA LYS A 169 22.94 -10.87 -24.66
C LYS A 169 24.33 -10.24 -24.48
N LYS A 170 24.70 -9.83 -23.26
CA LYS A 170 25.98 -9.17 -22.95
C LYS A 170 26.67 -9.87 -21.78
N GLU A 171 27.99 -10.06 -21.87
CA GLU A 171 28.78 -10.35 -20.68
C GLU A 171 28.84 -9.11 -19.79
N GLY A 172 28.49 -9.28 -18.52
CA GLY A 172 28.28 -8.16 -17.59
C GLY A 172 28.41 -8.59 -16.13
N LEU A 173 27.62 -7.93 -15.25
CA LEU A 173 27.56 -8.19 -13.81
C LEU A 173 27.33 -9.68 -13.50
N ASP A 174 27.84 -10.11 -12.33
CA ASP A 174 27.63 -11.45 -11.82
C ASP A 174 26.13 -11.71 -11.60
N ARG A 175 25.61 -12.74 -12.27
CA ARG A 175 24.18 -13.06 -12.32
C ARG A 175 23.65 -13.51 -10.95
N ASP A 176 24.48 -14.21 -10.18
CA ASP A 176 24.13 -14.64 -8.82
C ASP A 176 24.01 -13.41 -7.89
N MET A 177 24.85 -12.39 -8.09
CA MET A 177 24.73 -11.13 -7.37
C MET A 177 23.45 -10.38 -7.73
N VAL A 178 23.07 -10.35 -9.02
CA VAL A 178 21.83 -9.72 -9.48
C VAL A 178 20.61 -10.44 -8.88
N ALA A 179 20.60 -11.77 -8.87
CA ALA A 179 19.54 -12.56 -8.25
C ALA A 179 19.39 -12.27 -6.75
N GLY A 180 20.51 -12.23 -6.02
CA GLY A 180 20.52 -11.86 -4.60
C GLY A 180 20.00 -10.45 -4.35
N MET A 181 20.42 -9.47 -5.17
CA MET A 181 19.96 -8.08 -5.08
C MET A 181 18.45 -7.97 -5.32
N LEU A 182 17.93 -8.59 -6.38
CA LEU A 182 16.50 -8.51 -6.72
C LEU A 182 15.63 -9.17 -5.67
N THR A 183 16.08 -10.31 -5.13
CA THR A 183 15.41 -10.98 -4.00
C THR A 183 15.37 -10.08 -2.77
N ALA A 184 16.50 -9.47 -2.40
CA ALA A 184 16.55 -8.57 -1.25
C ALA A 184 15.65 -7.35 -1.42
N ILE A 185 15.61 -6.72 -2.60
CA ILE A 185 14.72 -5.59 -2.88
C ILE A 185 13.25 -6.04 -2.79
N LYS A 186 12.91 -7.17 -3.42
CA LYS A 186 11.54 -7.71 -3.41
C LYS A 186 11.07 -7.99 -1.98
N SER A 187 11.86 -8.75 -1.20
CA SER A 187 11.54 -9.05 0.20
C SER A 187 11.46 -7.78 1.05
N PHE A 188 12.40 -6.85 0.91
CA PHE A 188 12.38 -5.60 1.69
C PHE A 188 11.13 -4.77 1.41
N VAL A 189 10.71 -4.67 0.15
CA VAL A 189 9.48 -3.96 -0.22
C VAL A 189 8.26 -4.70 0.33
N GLU A 190 8.15 -6.01 0.10
CA GLU A 190 6.97 -6.79 0.53
C GLU A 190 6.83 -6.82 2.06
N ASP A 191 7.94 -6.96 2.80
CA ASP A 191 7.96 -6.89 4.26
C ASP A 191 7.59 -5.49 4.78
N ALA A 192 8.02 -4.42 4.10
CA ALA A 192 7.73 -3.05 4.52
C ALA A 192 6.25 -2.66 4.38
N PHE A 193 5.50 -3.34 3.50
CA PHE A 193 4.11 -3.01 3.21
C PHE A 193 3.07 -3.96 3.85
N GLU A 194 3.47 -4.98 4.64
CA GLU A 194 2.66 -5.89 5.50
C GLU A 194 1.24 -6.25 4.99
N THR A 195 1.05 -6.35 3.67
CA THR A 195 -0.25 -6.65 3.05
C THR A 195 -0.07 -7.90 2.21
N GLU A 196 -0.68 -9.02 2.63
CA GLU A 196 -0.51 -10.37 2.05
C GLU A 196 -0.89 -10.50 0.55
N ALA A 197 -1.31 -9.42 -0.11
CA ALA A 197 -1.81 -9.41 -1.48
C ALA A 197 -1.10 -8.43 -2.42
N GLN A 198 0.00 -7.80 -2.01
CA GLN A 198 0.77 -6.90 -2.88
C GLN A 198 2.15 -7.50 -3.16
N GLU A 199 2.44 -7.74 -4.44
CA GLU A 199 3.76 -8.20 -4.90
C GLU A 199 4.47 -7.07 -5.66
N LEU A 200 5.79 -7.01 -5.58
CA LEU A 200 6.58 -6.05 -6.35
C LEU A 200 6.54 -6.43 -7.85
N GLU A 201 5.88 -5.61 -8.67
CA GLU A 201 5.70 -5.88 -10.11
C GLU A 201 6.76 -5.23 -11.02
N SER A 202 7.32 -4.09 -10.63
CA SER A 202 8.38 -3.46 -11.44
C SER A 202 9.28 -2.51 -10.65
N ILE A 203 10.51 -2.35 -11.15
CA ILE A 203 11.51 -1.41 -10.65
C ILE A 203 11.94 -0.50 -11.80
N ASP A 204 11.84 0.82 -11.61
CA ASP A 204 12.25 1.82 -12.59
C ASP A 204 13.61 2.43 -12.19
N TYR A 205 14.61 2.34 -13.09
CA TYR A 205 15.96 2.87 -12.87
C TYR A 205 16.51 3.54 -14.14
N GLN A 206 16.46 4.87 -14.20
CA GLN A 206 16.90 5.66 -15.35
C GLN A 206 16.26 5.19 -16.67
N ASN A 207 17.07 4.60 -17.57
CA ASN A 207 16.65 4.09 -18.88
C ASN A 207 16.30 2.59 -18.85
N TYR A 208 16.45 1.95 -17.69
CA TYR A 208 16.13 0.55 -17.47
C TYR A 208 14.82 0.42 -16.70
N LYS A 209 14.06 -0.60 -17.06
CA LYS A 209 12.89 -1.04 -16.31
C LYS A 209 12.98 -2.54 -16.09
N ILE A 210 12.87 -2.96 -14.85
CA ILE A 210 12.84 -4.37 -14.47
C ILE A 210 11.38 -4.74 -14.23
N ILE A 211 10.84 -5.66 -15.01
CA ILE A 211 9.50 -6.23 -14.82
C ILE A 211 9.67 -7.51 -14.02
N ILE A 212 8.90 -7.67 -12.95
CA ILE A 212 8.95 -8.82 -12.05
C ILE A 212 7.61 -9.56 -12.14
N LYS A 213 7.68 -10.82 -12.58
CA LYS A 213 6.51 -11.71 -12.62
C LYS A 213 6.68 -12.83 -11.61
N SER A 214 5.83 -12.83 -10.61
CA SER A 214 5.81 -13.81 -9.54
C SER A 214 4.99 -15.05 -9.92
N PHE A 215 5.54 -16.23 -9.61
CA PHE A 215 4.87 -17.53 -9.72
C PHE A 215 4.89 -18.24 -8.36
N ASN A 216 4.38 -19.48 -8.26
CA ASN A 216 4.23 -20.14 -6.96
C ASN A 216 5.58 -20.42 -6.25
N SER A 217 6.60 -20.88 -6.96
CA SER A 217 7.90 -21.27 -6.37
C SER A 217 9.08 -20.39 -6.80
N PHE A 218 8.88 -19.48 -7.75
CA PHE A 218 9.92 -18.64 -8.33
C PHE A 218 9.33 -17.34 -8.87
N PHE A 219 10.18 -16.40 -9.26
CA PHE A 219 9.79 -15.22 -10.01
C PHE A 219 10.76 -15.01 -11.17
N ILE A 220 10.27 -14.33 -12.21
CA ILE A 220 11.06 -13.97 -13.38
C ILE A 220 11.25 -12.45 -13.38
N ALA A 221 12.49 -12.00 -13.51
CA ALA A 221 12.84 -10.60 -13.66
C ALA A 221 13.32 -10.33 -15.09
N VAL A 222 12.62 -9.45 -15.81
CA VAL A 222 12.94 -9.06 -17.19
C VAL A 222 13.46 -7.63 -17.19
N VAL A 223 14.72 -7.45 -17.57
CA VAL A 223 15.39 -6.16 -17.66
C VAL A 223 15.20 -5.63 -19.08
N CYS A 224 14.49 -4.51 -19.19
CA CYS A 224 14.18 -3.87 -20.47
C CYS A 224 14.77 -2.47 -20.58
N THR A 225 15.09 -2.06 -21.80
CA THR A 225 15.42 -0.66 -22.17
C THR A 225 14.45 -0.14 -23.23
N GLY A 226 14.41 1.18 -23.40
CA GLY A 226 13.56 1.83 -24.40
C GLY A 226 12.13 2.08 -23.92
N LYS A 227 11.25 2.49 -24.84
CA LYS A 227 9.86 2.87 -24.49
C LYS A 227 8.97 1.64 -24.52
N LEU A 228 8.70 1.06 -23.35
CA LEU A 228 7.75 -0.05 -23.23
C LEU A 228 6.33 0.45 -23.56
N ASN A 229 5.80 0.03 -24.69
CA ASN A 229 4.40 0.23 -25.05
C ASN A 229 3.55 -0.93 -24.47
N ALA A 230 2.22 -0.79 -24.49
CA ALA A 230 1.32 -1.79 -23.93
C ALA A 230 1.46 -3.14 -24.65
N ALA A 231 1.50 -3.12 -25.99
CA ALA A 231 1.65 -4.33 -26.81
C ALA A 231 2.90 -5.15 -26.47
N PHE A 232 4.03 -4.50 -26.19
CA PHE A 232 5.26 -5.18 -25.78
C PHE A 232 5.14 -5.82 -24.41
N LYS A 233 4.48 -5.15 -23.45
CA LYS A 233 4.24 -5.72 -22.11
C LYS A 233 3.32 -6.93 -22.19
N ASP A 234 2.23 -6.83 -22.95
CA ASP A 234 1.29 -7.94 -23.15
C ASP A 234 2.00 -9.13 -23.79
N LYS A 235 2.82 -8.90 -24.82
CA LYS A 235 3.62 -9.94 -25.46
C LYS A 235 4.62 -10.59 -24.49
N ILE A 236 5.32 -9.80 -23.68
CA ILE A 236 6.22 -10.34 -22.64
C ILE A 236 5.43 -11.21 -21.65
N ASP A 237 4.29 -10.73 -21.17
CA ASP A 237 3.47 -11.47 -20.20
C ASP A 237 2.98 -12.81 -20.77
N ASP A 238 2.53 -12.83 -22.03
CA ASP A 238 2.10 -14.04 -22.73
C ASP A 238 3.26 -15.04 -22.93
N GLU A 239 4.44 -14.56 -23.33
CA GLU A 239 5.63 -15.42 -23.50
C GLU A 239 6.14 -15.95 -22.17
N LEU A 240 6.17 -15.13 -21.11
CA LEU A 240 6.56 -15.56 -19.76
C LEU A 240 5.60 -16.62 -19.21
N LEU A 241 4.30 -16.45 -19.44
CA LEU A 241 3.29 -17.44 -19.05
C LEU A 241 3.50 -18.75 -19.83
N SER A 242 3.65 -18.67 -21.14
CA SER A 242 3.90 -19.82 -22.02
C SER A 242 5.20 -20.57 -21.67
N PHE A 243 6.26 -19.82 -21.37
CA PHE A 243 7.53 -20.35 -20.86
C PHE A 243 7.32 -21.08 -19.54
N SER A 244 6.62 -20.46 -18.58
CA SER A 244 6.35 -21.06 -17.28
C SER A 244 5.58 -22.38 -17.42
N GLU A 245 4.54 -22.42 -18.25
CA GLU A 245 3.74 -23.62 -18.46
C GLU A 245 4.53 -24.76 -19.10
N LYS A 246 5.36 -24.49 -20.10
CA LYS A 246 6.06 -25.54 -20.85
C LYS A 246 7.35 -26.01 -20.19
N VAL A 247 8.17 -25.09 -19.67
CA VAL A 247 9.47 -25.42 -19.08
C VAL A 247 9.30 -26.01 -17.69
N LEU A 248 8.36 -25.49 -16.89
CA LEU A 248 8.14 -26.01 -15.52
C LEU A 248 7.33 -27.30 -15.50
N ASN A 249 6.42 -27.54 -16.45
CA ASN A 249 5.74 -28.83 -16.54
C ASN A 249 6.71 -29.94 -17.00
N LYS A 250 7.66 -29.63 -17.91
CA LYS A 250 8.74 -30.56 -18.26
C LYS A 250 9.68 -30.83 -17.09
N ALA A 251 9.93 -29.82 -16.25
CA ALA A 251 10.76 -29.93 -15.05
C ALA A 251 10.09 -30.68 -13.88
N LYS A 252 8.76 -30.89 -13.91
CA LYS A 252 7.99 -31.61 -12.87
C LYS A 252 7.95 -33.14 -13.04
N HIS A 253 8.77 -33.73 -13.91
CA HIS A 253 8.86 -35.20 -14.01
C HIS A 253 9.59 -35.79 -12.78
N PRO A 254 9.09 -36.91 -12.19
CA PRO A 254 9.22 -37.17 -10.75
C PRO A 254 10.53 -37.80 -10.27
N ASP A 255 11.55 -37.93 -11.13
CA ASP A 255 12.69 -38.81 -10.82
C ASP A 255 14.04 -38.11 -10.62
N LYS A 256 14.14 -36.77 -10.62
CA LYS A 256 15.37 -36.08 -10.20
C LYS A 256 15.07 -34.77 -9.47
N GLU A 257 15.63 -34.67 -8.26
CA GLU A 257 15.82 -33.42 -7.52
C GLU A 257 16.57 -32.40 -8.40
N GLU A 258 16.17 -31.14 -8.28
CA GLU A 258 16.68 -29.94 -8.97
C GLU A 258 16.41 -29.83 -10.48
N VAL A 259 15.65 -28.79 -10.84
CA VAL A 259 15.52 -28.34 -12.23
C VAL A 259 16.90 -27.88 -12.69
N GLN A 260 17.49 -28.58 -13.66
CA GLN A 260 18.82 -28.24 -14.16
C GLN A 260 18.81 -26.86 -14.81
N PRO A 261 19.73 -25.94 -14.43
CA PRO A 261 19.81 -24.61 -15.01
C PRO A 261 19.87 -24.61 -16.54
N ASP A 262 20.56 -25.59 -17.14
CA ASP A 262 20.70 -25.75 -18.58
C ASP A 262 19.34 -25.85 -19.32
N VAL A 263 18.32 -26.46 -18.70
CA VAL A 263 16.99 -26.61 -19.30
C VAL A 263 16.23 -25.29 -19.29
N ILE A 264 16.40 -24.50 -18.22
CA ILE A 264 15.81 -23.18 -18.08
C ILE A 264 16.49 -22.21 -19.06
N GLU A 265 17.82 -22.23 -19.15
CA GLU A 265 18.57 -21.37 -20.07
C GLU A 265 18.27 -21.68 -21.54
N GLN A 266 18.16 -22.96 -21.91
CA GLN A 266 17.73 -23.35 -23.26
C GLN A 266 16.29 -22.90 -23.56
N GLY A 267 15.38 -23.08 -22.61
CA GLY A 267 14.00 -22.60 -22.76
C GLY A 267 13.93 -21.07 -22.88
N LEU A 268 14.72 -20.32 -22.11
CA LEU A 268 14.78 -18.87 -22.24
C LEU A 268 15.34 -18.45 -23.60
N ALA A 269 16.38 -19.13 -24.10
CA ALA A 269 16.90 -18.86 -25.43
C ALA A 269 15.84 -19.15 -26.52
N GLU A 270 15.15 -20.29 -26.48
CA GLU A 270 14.11 -20.62 -27.46
C GLU A 270 12.97 -19.59 -27.52
N TYR A 271 12.55 -19.05 -26.38
CA TYR A 271 11.42 -18.10 -26.31
C TYR A 271 11.84 -16.65 -26.58
N PHE A 272 13.05 -16.27 -26.18
CA PHE A 272 13.44 -14.85 -26.14
C PHE A 272 14.56 -14.47 -27.10
N GLN A 273 15.20 -15.43 -27.78
CA GLN A 273 16.25 -15.14 -28.76
C GLN A 273 15.69 -14.41 -30.00
N ASP A 274 14.52 -14.84 -30.49
CA ASP A 274 13.84 -14.25 -31.67
C ASP A 274 12.82 -13.16 -31.28
N PHE A 275 12.73 -12.81 -29.99
CA PHE A 275 11.76 -11.82 -29.51
C PHE A 275 11.97 -10.42 -30.11
N GLU A 276 13.20 -10.14 -30.59
CA GLU A 276 13.58 -8.92 -31.33
C GLU A 276 13.40 -9.02 -32.86
N ASP A 277 13.32 -10.22 -33.45
CA ASP A 277 13.28 -10.42 -34.91
C ASP A 277 11.85 -10.59 -35.48
N LEU A 278 10.83 -10.61 -34.64
CA LEU A 278 9.42 -10.82 -35.04
C LEU A 278 8.71 -9.58 -35.60
N ASN A 279 9.41 -8.70 -36.33
CA ASN A 279 8.82 -7.60 -37.10
C ASN A 279 9.41 -7.53 -38.54
N GLU A 280 9.66 -8.68 -39.17
CA GLU A 280 9.63 -8.78 -40.65
C GLU A 280 8.19 -8.87 -41.17
#